data_AF-A0A3N9TG57-F1
#
_entry.id   AF-A0A3N9TG57-F1
#
_cell.length_a   1.000
_cell.length_b   1.000
_cell.length_c   1.000
_cell.angle_alpha   90.00
_cell.angle_beta   90.00
_cell.angle_gamma   90.00
#
_symmetry.space_group_name_H-M   'P 1'
#
loop_
_entity.id
_entity.type
_entity.pdbx_description
1 polymer ?
#
loop_
_entity_poly.entity_id
_entity_poly.type
_entity_poly.pdbx_seq_one_letter_code
_entity_poly.pdbx_strand_id
1 'polypeptide(L)'
;MSANKELMTNGMWKNNPALVQLLGLCPLLAVSSTVTNALGLGVATLLVLVCSNVTVSLVKDYVPKDVRIPIFVMIIASLVTCVQLLMNAYAYELYLSLGIFIPLIVTNCIIIGRAEAYASKNQPIPAALDGFWMGLGMTAVLVVLGMIREVLGQGTLFDNANLLLGDWAKSLRIEVVHLDNGFLLAMLPPGAFIFVGLLIAIKNVIDSGVAQRKPKETKPKIERARVTNVTQ
;
A
#
# COMPACT_ATOMS: atom_id res chain seq x y z
N MET A 1 2.72 25.70 5.71
CA MET A 1 2.09 24.48 6.27
C MET A 1 2.99 23.30 5.93
N SER A 2 3.50 22.61 6.94
CA SER A 2 4.66 21.69 6.86
C SER A 2 4.50 20.61 5.77
N ALA A 3 5.53 20.45 4.92
CA ALA A 3 5.62 19.42 3.88
C ALA A 3 5.26 18.01 4.39
N ASN A 4 5.48 17.74 5.69
CA ASN A 4 5.13 16.48 6.33
C ASN A 4 3.62 16.25 6.42
N LYS A 5 2.81 17.29 6.65
CA LYS A 5 1.34 17.18 6.65
C LYS A 5 0.81 16.88 5.25
N GLU A 6 1.43 17.44 4.21
CA GLU A 6 1.00 17.19 2.83
C GLU A 6 1.33 15.75 2.40
N LEU A 7 2.53 15.25 2.72
CA LEU A 7 2.92 13.85 2.49
C LEU A 7 2.01 12.87 3.24
N MET A 8 1.70 13.15 4.50
CA MET A 8 0.78 12.35 5.31
C MET A 8 -0.63 12.30 4.71
N THR A 9 -1.18 13.46 4.32
CA THR A 9 -2.53 13.56 3.74
C THR A 9 -2.59 12.88 2.37
N ASN A 10 -1.50 12.95 1.60
CA ASN A 10 -1.39 12.30 0.30
C ASN A 10 -1.27 10.78 0.43
N GLY A 11 -0.41 10.26 1.29
CA GLY A 11 -0.22 8.81 1.45
C GLY A 11 -1.44 8.09 2.04
N MET A 12 -2.13 8.71 3.00
CA MET A 12 -3.26 8.07 3.68
C MET A 12 -4.60 8.25 2.97
N TRP A 13 -4.88 9.43 2.39
CA TRP A 13 -6.23 9.74 1.88
C TRP A 13 -6.25 10.13 0.39
N LYS A 14 -5.54 11.18 -0.02
CA LYS A 14 -5.71 11.76 -1.37
C LYS A 14 -5.08 10.94 -2.50
N ASN A 15 -3.96 10.28 -2.23
CA ASN A 15 -3.17 9.55 -3.23
C ASN A 15 -2.82 8.15 -2.71
N ASN A 16 -3.74 7.53 -1.95
CA ASN A 16 -3.53 6.22 -1.36
C ASN A 16 -3.22 5.20 -2.49
N PRO A 17 -2.07 4.52 -2.43
CA PRO A 17 -1.57 3.68 -3.52
C PRO A 17 -2.53 2.55 -3.90
N ALA A 18 -3.25 1.97 -2.94
CA ALA A 18 -4.17 0.86 -3.21
C ALA A 18 -5.53 1.33 -3.76
N LEU A 19 -6.07 2.43 -3.23
CA LEU A 19 -7.44 2.88 -3.55
C LEU A 19 -7.50 3.90 -4.71
N VAL A 20 -6.43 4.66 -4.95
CA VAL A 20 -6.42 5.74 -5.95
C VAL A 20 -5.50 5.41 -7.11
N GLN A 21 -4.32 4.84 -6.84
CA GLN A 21 -3.37 4.50 -7.89
C GLN A 21 -3.54 3.08 -8.42
N LEU A 22 -4.30 2.22 -7.72
CA LEU A 22 -4.46 0.80 -8.03
C LEU A 22 -3.09 0.08 -8.18
N LEU A 23 -2.07 0.57 -7.47
CA LEU A 23 -0.72 0.01 -7.45
C LEU A 23 -0.60 -0.97 -6.27
N GLY A 24 -0.08 -2.17 -6.54
CA GLY A 24 0.08 -3.21 -5.52
C GLY A 24 -1.13 -4.12 -5.34
N LEU A 25 -1.93 -4.31 -6.39
CA LEU A 25 -3.04 -5.28 -6.40
C LEU A 25 -2.54 -6.73 -6.23
N CYS A 26 -1.37 -7.08 -6.74
CA CYS A 26 -0.84 -8.45 -6.67
C CYS A 26 -0.74 -9.00 -5.23
N PRO A 27 -0.02 -8.34 -4.29
CA PRO A 27 0.03 -8.81 -2.91
C PRO A 27 -1.33 -8.66 -2.20
N LEU A 28 -2.11 -7.65 -2.60
CA LEU A 28 -3.41 -7.38 -2.01
C LEU A 28 -4.40 -8.51 -2.28
N LEU A 29 -4.46 -9.04 -3.50
CA LEU A 29 -5.39 -10.12 -3.84
C LEU A 29 -4.93 -11.47 -3.26
N ALA A 30 -3.62 -11.70 -3.21
CA ALA A 30 -3.04 -12.97 -2.80
C ALA A 30 -3.07 -13.21 -1.28
N VAL A 31 -2.83 -12.16 -0.46
CA VAL A 31 -2.54 -12.33 0.98
C VAL A 31 -3.58 -11.70 1.90
N SER A 32 -4.61 -11.04 1.37
CA SER A 32 -5.70 -10.46 2.18
C SER A 32 -6.79 -11.47 2.60
N SER A 33 -6.50 -12.77 2.64
CA SER A 33 -7.44 -13.76 3.17
C SER A 33 -7.58 -13.68 4.68
N THR A 34 -6.51 -13.32 5.40
CA THR A 34 -6.50 -13.14 6.85
C THR A 34 -5.85 -11.81 7.23
N VAL A 35 -6.30 -11.20 8.32
CA VAL A 35 -5.77 -9.99 8.93
C VAL A 35 -4.31 -10.17 9.32
N THR A 36 -3.96 -11.32 9.89
CA THR A 36 -2.61 -11.63 10.39
C THR A 36 -1.59 -11.66 9.25
N ASN A 37 -1.91 -12.35 8.15
CA ASN A 37 -1.04 -12.39 6.99
C ASN A 37 -1.00 -11.03 6.26
N ALA A 38 -2.13 -10.35 6.16
CA ALA A 38 -2.21 -9.02 5.57
C ALA A 38 -1.37 -7.98 6.34
N LEU A 39 -1.40 -8.01 7.67
CA LEU A 39 -0.58 -7.15 8.52
C LEU A 39 0.90 -7.51 8.41
N GLY A 40 1.25 -8.80 8.47
CA GLY A 40 2.63 -9.27 8.34
C GLY A 40 3.26 -8.83 7.02
N LEU A 41 2.56 -9.04 5.90
CA LEU A 41 3.02 -8.61 4.58
C LEU A 41 3.04 -7.08 4.45
N GLY A 42 2.05 -6.38 5.00
CA GLY A 42 1.99 -4.91 5.00
C GLY A 42 3.19 -4.29 5.72
N VAL A 43 3.52 -4.77 6.91
CA VAL A 43 4.70 -4.30 7.66
C VAL A 43 6.01 -4.62 6.93
N ALA A 44 6.14 -5.83 6.38
CA ALA A 44 7.32 -6.21 5.58
C ALA A 44 7.49 -5.30 4.35
N THR A 45 6.40 -5.06 3.61
CA THR A 45 6.41 -4.17 2.43
C THR A 45 6.68 -2.71 2.79
N LEU A 46 6.16 -2.22 3.92
CA LEU A 46 6.45 -0.88 4.44
C LEU A 46 7.94 -0.70 4.73
N LEU A 47 8.54 -1.66 5.44
CA LEU A 47 9.98 -1.62 5.75
C LEU A 47 10.81 -1.60 4.47
N VAL A 48 10.53 -2.52 3.53
CA VAL A 48 11.22 -2.57 2.24
C VAL A 48 11.06 -1.27 1.49
N LEU A 49 9.86 -0.69 1.43
CA LEU A 49 9.58 0.55 0.71
C LEU A 49 10.34 1.76 1.28
N VAL A 50 10.42 1.88 2.61
CA VAL A 50 11.19 2.95 3.26
C VAL A 50 12.68 2.77 2.96
N CYS A 51 13.22 1.57 3.18
CA CYS A 51 14.64 1.29 2.95
C CYS A 51 15.01 1.43 1.47
N SER A 52 14.19 0.95 0.54
CA SER A 52 14.45 1.07 -0.90
C SER A 52 14.44 2.53 -1.34
N ASN A 53 13.50 3.35 -0.85
CA ASN A 53 13.44 4.77 -1.20
C ASN A 53 14.67 5.53 -0.69
N VAL A 54 15.15 5.21 0.52
CA VAL A 54 16.39 5.81 1.05
C VAL A 54 17.59 5.40 0.20
N THR A 55 17.77 4.11 -0.05
CA THR A 55 18.90 3.60 -0.83
C THR A 55 18.90 4.14 -2.25
N VAL A 56 17.75 4.15 -2.92
CA VAL A 56 17.62 4.71 -4.28
C VAL A 56 17.93 6.20 -4.30
N SER A 57 17.48 6.96 -3.30
CA SER A 57 17.77 8.39 -3.20
C SER A 57 19.26 8.70 -2.99
N LEU A 58 20.00 7.80 -2.32
CA LEU A 58 21.45 7.91 -2.13
C LEU A 58 22.25 7.54 -3.39
N VAL A 59 21.79 6.53 -4.12
CA VAL A 59 22.54 5.99 -5.27
C VAL A 59 22.16 6.69 -6.59
N LYS A 60 21.09 7.48 -6.61
CA LYS A 60 20.52 8.12 -7.83
C LYS A 60 21.53 8.82 -8.74
N ASP A 61 22.56 9.45 -8.18
CA ASP A 61 23.53 10.24 -8.94
C ASP A 61 24.53 9.36 -9.71
N TYR A 62 24.69 8.11 -9.27
CA TYR A 62 25.55 7.10 -9.92
C TYR A 62 24.79 6.23 -10.93
N VAL A 63 23.47 6.37 -11.04
CA VAL A 63 22.62 5.49 -11.86
C VAL A 63 22.39 6.09 -13.25
N PRO A 64 22.88 5.44 -14.33
CA PRO A 64 22.58 5.86 -15.69
C PRO A 64 21.09 5.71 -16.00
N LYS A 65 20.55 6.66 -16.77
CA LYS A 65 19.11 6.76 -17.05
C LYS A 65 18.57 5.54 -17.80
N ASP A 66 19.39 4.96 -18.68
CA ASP A 66 18.97 3.89 -19.59
C ASP A 66 18.75 2.53 -18.89
N VAL A 67 19.37 2.31 -17.73
CA VAL A 67 19.30 1.04 -16.97
C VAL A 67 18.81 1.24 -15.53
N ARG A 68 18.08 2.33 -15.29
CA ARG A 68 17.60 2.71 -13.96
C ARG A 68 16.66 1.68 -13.34
N ILE A 69 15.65 1.23 -14.08
CA ILE A 69 14.62 0.31 -13.56
C ILE A 69 15.27 -1.03 -13.12
N PRO A 70 16.11 -1.71 -13.93
CA PRO A 70 16.81 -2.91 -13.49
C PRO A 70 17.65 -2.72 -12.22
N ILE A 71 18.38 -1.60 -12.11
CA ILE A 71 19.20 -1.31 -10.93
C ILE A 71 18.32 -1.16 -9.68
N PHE A 72 17.19 -0.45 -9.79
CA PHE A 72 16.26 -0.30 -8.66
C PHE A 72 15.66 -1.63 -8.24
N VAL A 73 15.27 -2.49 -9.20
CA VAL A 73 14.77 -3.84 -8.90
C VAL A 73 15.84 -4.68 -8.21
N MET A 74 17.12 -4.59 -8.60
CA MET A 74 18.20 -5.30 -7.89
C MET A 74 18.39 -4.82 -6.44
N ILE A 75 18.29 -3.51 -6.19
CA ILE A 75 18.34 -2.94 -4.84
C ILE A 75 17.15 -3.43 -3.99
N ILE A 76 15.95 -3.47 -4.58
CA ILE A 76 14.75 -3.95 -3.89
C ILE A 76 14.87 -5.45 -3.61
N ALA A 77 15.34 -6.25 -4.58
CA ALA A 77 15.51 -7.69 -4.43
C ALA A 77 16.48 -8.06 -3.29
N SER A 78 17.60 -7.34 -3.16
CA SER A 78 18.55 -7.57 -2.07
C SER A 78 17.94 -7.24 -0.71
N LEU A 79 17.21 -6.12 -0.60
CA LEU A 79 16.51 -5.74 0.64
C LEU A 79 15.40 -6.75 1.01
N VAL A 80 14.62 -7.21 0.04
CA VAL A 80 13.59 -8.23 0.26
C VAL A 80 14.23 -9.55 0.71
N THR A 81 15.39 -9.92 0.16
CA THR A 81 16.13 -11.11 0.58
C THR A 81 16.60 -10.98 2.04
N CYS A 82 17.08 -9.79 2.45
CA CYS A 82 17.42 -9.54 3.85
C CYS A 82 16.20 -9.70 4.77
N VAL A 83 15.03 -9.15 4.38
CA VAL A 83 13.78 -9.31 5.13
C VAL A 83 13.34 -10.77 5.18
N GLN A 84 13.49 -11.52 4.08
CA GLN A 84 13.19 -12.93 4.02
C GLN A 84 13.99 -13.73 5.05
N LEU A 85 15.30 -13.48 5.13
CA LEU A 85 16.19 -14.14 6.10
C LEU A 85 15.85 -13.72 7.54
N LEU A 86 15.51 -12.45 7.76
CA LEU A 86 15.12 -11.95 9.08
C LEU A 86 13.79 -12.57 9.56
N MET A 87 12.81 -12.71 8.67
CA MET A 87 11.55 -13.41 8.98
C MET A 87 11.80 -14.89 9.29
N ASN A 88 12.67 -15.57 8.54
CA ASN A 88 13.01 -16.97 8.82
C ASN A 88 13.65 -17.12 10.21
N ALA A 89 14.48 -16.17 10.63
CA ALA A 89 15.16 -16.21 11.93
C ALA A 89 14.26 -15.87 13.13
N TYR A 90 13.36 -14.89 13.01
CA TYR A 90 12.59 -14.35 14.15
C TYR A 90 11.09 -14.66 14.12
N ALA A 91 10.53 -14.99 12.95
CA ALA A 91 9.09 -15.19 12.75
C ALA A 91 8.84 -16.39 11.82
N TYR A 92 9.36 -17.57 12.20
CA TYR A 92 9.36 -18.78 11.38
C TYR A 92 7.95 -19.23 10.95
N GLU A 93 6.96 -19.16 11.84
CA GLU A 93 5.56 -19.48 11.52
C GLU A 93 5.01 -18.56 10.42
N LEU A 94 5.34 -17.28 10.47
CA LEU A 94 4.92 -16.30 9.46
C LEU A 94 5.68 -16.53 8.15
N TYR A 95 6.95 -16.95 8.23
CA TYR A 95 7.75 -17.34 7.06
C TYR A 95 7.17 -18.58 6.36
N LEU A 96 6.67 -19.58 7.09
CA LEU A 96 6.02 -20.74 6.48
C LEU A 96 4.75 -20.36 5.69
N SER A 97 3.96 -19.41 6.20
CA SER A 97 2.74 -18.96 5.51
C SER A 97 3.01 -17.94 4.39
N LEU A 98 3.95 -17.01 4.58
CA LEU A 98 4.22 -15.91 3.64
C LEU A 98 5.37 -16.19 2.68
N GLY A 99 6.18 -17.25 2.90
CA GLY A 99 7.44 -17.48 2.19
C GLY A 99 7.33 -17.42 0.67
N ILE A 100 6.26 -17.97 0.10
CA ILE A 100 5.99 -17.91 -1.35
C ILE A 100 5.55 -16.54 -1.85
N PHE A 101 5.03 -15.69 -0.96
CA PHE A 101 4.57 -14.34 -1.25
C PHE A 101 5.64 -13.27 -1.04
N ILE A 102 6.75 -13.58 -0.35
CA ILE A 102 7.87 -12.64 -0.17
C ILE A 102 8.46 -12.16 -1.51
N PRO A 103 8.68 -13.03 -2.52
CA PRO A 103 9.09 -12.57 -3.87
C PRO A 103 8.11 -11.59 -4.54
N LEU A 104 6.82 -11.61 -4.19
CA LEU A 104 5.84 -10.64 -4.71
C LEU A 104 6.09 -9.21 -4.20
N ILE A 105 6.88 -9.05 -3.14
CA ILE A 105 7.32 -7.73 -2.67
C ILE A 105 8.26 -7.11 -3.71
N VAL A 106 9.17 -7.89 -4.30
CA VAL A 106 10.14 -7.40 -5.30
C VAL A 106 9.44 -6.84 -6.53
N THR A 107 8.40 -7.53 -6.99
CA THR A 107 7.61 -7.15 -8.18
C THR A 107 6.44 -6.23 -7.85
N ASN A 108 6.34 -5.73 -6.61
CA ASN A 108 5.26 -4.85 -6.21
C ASN A 108 5.38 -3.48 -6.89
N CYS A 109 4.37 -3.14 -7.70
CA CYS A 109 4.34 -1.92 -8.48
C CYS A 109 4.41 -0.64 -7.62
N ILE A 110 3.98 -0.68 -6.35
CA ILE A 110 4.15 0.47 -5.46
C ILE A 110 5.63 0.78 -5.22
N ILE A 111 6.45 -0.24 -5.01
CA ILE A 111 7.85 -0.07 -4.57
C ILE A 111 8.67 0.49 -5.72
N ILE A 112 8.54 -0.12 -6.90
CA ILE A 112 9.19 0.36 -8.12
C ILE A 112 8.66 1.76 -8.49
N GLY A 113 7.34 1.96 -8.45
CA GLY A 113 6.71 3.22 -8.83
C GLY A 113 7.12 4.40 -7.95
N ARG A 114 7.23 4.22 -6.62
CA ARG A 114 7.70 5.27 -5.70
C ARG A 114 9.20 5.48 -5.79
N ALA A 115 9.98 4.41 -5.96
CA ALA A 115 11.42 4.51 -6.16
C ALA A 115 11.74 5.35 -7.41
N GLU A 116 11.03 5.12 -8.51
CA GLU A 116 11.21 5.87 -9.75
C GLU A 116 10.63 7.28 -9.68
N ALA A 117 9.35 7.43 -9.28
CA ALA A 117 8.65 8.72 -9.37
C ALA A 117 9.10 9.73 -8.31
N TYR A 118 9.50 9.26 -7.13
CA TYR A 118 9.82 10.13 -5.99
C TYR A 118 11.27 9.99 -5.50
N ALA A 119 11.74 8.77 -5.19
CA ALA A 119 13.07 8.61 -4.59
C ALA A 119 14.21 9.05 -5.53
N SER A 120 14.09 8.78 -6.84
CA SER A 120 15.10 9.15 -7.84
C SER A 120 15.29 10.66 -8.04
N LYS A 121 14.37 11.50 -7.52
CA LYS A 121 14.36 12.96 -7.71
C LYS A 121 14.54 13.74 -6.42
N ASN A 122 14.30 13.12 -5.26
CA ASN A 122 14.31 13.79 -3.96
C ASN A 122 15.54 13.40 -3.12
N GLN A 123 15.72 14.08 -1.98
CA GLN A 123 16.73 13.76 -0.97
C GLN A 123 16.30 12.55 -0.10
N PRO A 124 17.22 11.89 0.62
CA PRO A 124 16.93 10.64 1.32
C PRO A 124 15.89 10.80 2.44
N ILE A 125 15.92 11.92 3.18
CA ILE A 125 14.97 12.21 4.26
C ILE A 125 13.51 12.32 3.74
N PRO A 126 13.19 13.18 2.76
CA PRO A 126 11.84 13.22 2.21
C PRO A 126 11.45 11.92 1.51
N ALA A 127 12.39 11.20 0.87
CA ALA A 127 12.12 9.91 0.26
C ALA A 127 11.73 8.82 1.29
N ALA A 128 12.36 8.83 2.47
CA ALA A 128 12.01 7.95 3.58
C ALA A 128 10.59 8.23 4.09
N LEU A 129 10.26 9.50 4.31
CA LEU A 129 8.93 9.93 4.76
C LEU A 129 7.85 9.56 3.75
N ASP A 130 8.12 9.72 2.45
CA ASP A 130 7.22 9.29 1.39
C ASP A 130 6.96 7.78 1.43
N GLY A 131 8.04 6.98 1.50
CA GLY A 131 7.94 5.53 1.61
C GLY A 131 7.14 5.10 2.84
N PHE A 132 7.34 5.79 3.97
CA PHE A 132 6.63 5.48 5.21
C PHE A 132 5.14 5.74 5.10
N TRP A 133 4.73 6.93 4.64
CA TRP A 133 3.31 7.27 4.51
C TRP A 133 2.59 6.45 3.45
N MET A 134 3.23 6.19 2.31
CA MET A 134 2.67 5.36 1.25
C MET A 134 2.55 3.88 1.67
N GLY A 135 3.59 3.36 2.34
CA GLY A 135 3.59 1.98 2.87
C GLY A 135 2.54 1.78 3.97
N LEU A 136 2.37 2.78 4.85
CA LEU A 136 1.33 2.77 5.88
C LEU A 136 -0.07 2.81 5.25
N GLY A 137 -0.26 3.61 4.19
CA GLY A 137 -1.49 3.63 3.41
C GLY A 137 -1.84 2.28 2.79
N MET A 138 -0.86 1.60 2.18
CA MET A 138 -1.03 0.24 1.65
C MET A 138 -1.35 -0.77 2.77
N THR A 139 -0.60 -0.73 3.87
CA THR A 139 -0.80 -1.63 5.01
C THR A 139 -2.19 -1.48 5.60
N ALA A 140 -2.67 -0.24 5.77
CA ALA A 140 -4.01 0.02 6.28
C ALA A 140 -5.09 -0.59 5.38
N VAL A 141 -4.96 -0.46 4.05
CA VAL A 141 -5.91 -1.06 3.10
C VAL A 141 -5.86 -2.59 3.14
N LEU A 142 -4.66 -3.18 3.22
CA LEU A 142 -4.48 -4.63 3.36
C LEU A 142 -5.16 -5.15 4.63
N VAL A 143 -4.96 -4.49 5.76
CA VAL A 143 -5.54 -4.88 7.05
C VAL A 143 -7.06 -4.75 7.03
N VAL A 144 -7.60 -3.66 6.49
CA VAL A 144 -9.06 -3.47 6.37
C VAL A 144 -9.68 -4.54 5.45
N LEU A 145 -9.04 -4.85 4.33
CA LEU A 145 -9.51 -5.90 3.43
C LEU A 145 -9.41 -7.28 4.06
N GLY A 146 -8.29 -7.58 4.72
CA GLY A 146 -8.11 -8.82 5.47
C GLY A 146 -9.17 -8.98 6.54
N MET A 147 -9.53 -7.89 7.24
CA MET A 147 -10.57 -7.91 8.27
C MET A 147 -11.94 -8.20 7.68
N ILE A 148 -12.32 -7.50 6.61
CA ILE A 148 -13.61 -7.74 5.95
C ILE A 148 -13.69 -9.17 5.41
N ARG A 149 -12.62 -9.67 4.80
CA ARG A 149 -12.58 -11.01 4.19
C ARG A 149 -12.55 -12.13 5.23
N GLU A 150 -11.85 -11.95 6.35
CA GLU A 150 -11.78 -12.90 7.44
C GLU A 150 -13.15 -13.02 8.15
N VAL A 151 -13.78 -11.88 8.46
CA VAL A 151 -15.12 -11.85 9.09
C VAL A 151 -16.17 -12.51 8.21
N LEU A 152 -16.18 -12.21 6.91
CA LEU A 152 -17.19 -12.73 5.99
C LEU A 152 -16.90 -14.17 5.53
N GLY A 153 -15.63 -14.60 5.57
CA GLY A 153 -15.22 -15.94 5.16
C GLY A 153 -15.29 -16.97 6.29
N GLN A 154 -14.78 -16.61 7.48
CA GLN A 154 -14.60 -17.51 8.63
C GLN A 154 -15.47 -17.16 9.84
N GLY A 155 -16.06 -15.95 9.90
CA GLY A 155 -16.84 -15.51 11.06
C GLY A 155 -16.01 -15.16 12.31
N THR A 156 -14.68 -15.25 12.20
CA THR A 156 -13.71 -14.93 13.25
C THR A 156 -13.01 -13.60 12.97
N LEU A 157 -12.61 -12.92 14.05
CA LEU A 157 -11.74 -11.74 13.99
C LEU A 157 -10.43 -12.10 14.69
N PHE A 158 -9.29 -11.89 14.02
CA PHE A 158 -7.95 -12.19 14.54
C PHE A 158 -7.69 -13.69 14.74
N ASP A 159 -8.17 -14.51 13.81
CA ASP A 159 -7.73 -15.89 13.71
C ASP A 159 -6.20 -15.91 13.51
N ASN A 160 -5.51 -16.75 14.27
CA ASN A 160 -4.04 -16.85 14.24
C ASN A 160 -3.23 -15.62 14.74
N ALA A 161 -3.77 -14.72 15.57
CA ALA A 161 -3.01 -13.59 16.15
C ALA A 161 -1.73 -13.99 16.90
N ASN A 162 -1.63 -15.24 17.34
CA ASN A 162 -0.42 -15.86 17.89
C ASN A 162 0.80 -15.76 16.95
N LEU A 163 0.60 -15.72 15.62
CA LEU A 163 1.67 -15.62 14.63
C LEU A 163 2.43 -14.28 14.64
N LEU A 164 1.85 -13.21 15.20
CA LEU A 164 2.44 -11.86 15.19
C LEU A 164 2.79 -11.32 16.59
N LEU A 165 2.08 -11.75 17.64
CA LEU A 165 2.15 -11.14 18.97
C LEU A 165 2.48 -12.15 20.10
N GLY A 166 2.76 -13.42 19.75
CA GLY A 166 3.02 -14.49 20.72
C GLY A 166 1.77 -14.95 21.48
N ASP A 167 1.94 -15.86 22.44
CA ASP A 167 0.83 -16.53 23.16
C ASP A 167 -0.15 -15.60 23.90
N TRP A 168 0.22 -14.33 24.11
CA TRP A 168 -0.64 -13.34 24.75
C TRP A 168 -1.79 -12.86 23.84
N ALA A 169 -1.67 -13.08 22.52
CA ALA A 169 -2.66 -12.66 21.53
C ALA A 169 -3.85 -13.62 21.36
N LYS A 170 -3.84 -14.80 22.03
CA LYS A 170 -5.01 -15.67 22.15
C LYS A 170 -6.23 -14.95 22.73
N SER A 171 -6.02 -13.93 23.56
CA SER A 171 -7.10 -13.14 24.18
C SER A 171 -7.82 -12.19 23.22
N LEU A 172 -7.31 -11.97 22.01
CA LEU A 172 -7.91 -11.06 21.03
C LEU A 172 -8.84 -11.75 20.02
N ARG A 173 -9.03 -13.08 20.15
CA ARG A 173 -10.03 -13.80 19.36
C ARG A 173 -11.42 -13.31 19.74
N ILE A 174 -12.05 -12.60 18.83
CA ILE A 174 -13.48 -12.29 18.93
C ILE A 174 -14.16 -13.17 17.89
N GLU A 175 -14.77 -14.26 18.35
CA GLU A 175 -15.72 -15.03 17.54
C GLU A 175 -17.00 -14.19 17.43
N VAL A 176 -17.17 -13.48 16.31
CA VAL A 176 -18.31 -12.58 16.14
C VAL A 176 -19.52 -13.34 15.58
N VAL A 177 -19.36 -14.39 14.75
CA VAL A 177 -20.49 -15.10 14.15
C VAL A 177 -20.19 -16.57 13.80
N HIS A 178 -20.98 -17.52 14.29
CA HIS A 178 -21.07 -18.89 13.74
C HIS A 178 -21.84 -18.85 12.41
N LEU A 179 -21.14 -18.73 11.28
CA LEU A 179 -21.72 -18.91 9.95
C LEU A 179 -21.32 -20.30 9.43
N ASP A 180 -22.23 -21.27 9.58
CA ASP A 180 -22.09 -22.67 9.09
C ASP A 180 -21.84 -22.77 7.58
N ASN A 181 -22.10 -21.70 6.82
CA ASN A 181 -21.79 -21.60 5.40
C ASN A 181 -20.79 -20.46 5.17
N GLY A 182 -19.51 -20.72 5.40
CA GLY A 182 -18.44 -19.79 5.03
C GLY A 182 -18.64 -19.35 3.58
N PHE A 183 -18.80 -18.05 3.36
CA PHE A 183 -19.04 -17.51 2.03
C PHE A 183 -17.76 -17.69 1.21
N LEU A 184 -17.58 -18.86 0.58
CA LEU A 184 -16.36 -19.25 -0.14
C LEU A 184 -15.94 -18.18 -1.15
N LEU A 185 -16.90 -17.47 -1.73
CA LEU A 185 -16.66 -16.37 -2.65
C LEU A 185 -15.87 -15.20 -2.00
N ALA A 186 -15.99 -14.95 -0.69
CA ALA A 186 -15.21 -13.93 0.03
C ALA A 186 -13.74 -14.34 0.26
N MET A 187 -13.48 -15.64 0.37
CA MET A 187 -12.15 -16.22 0.50
C MET A 187 -11.38 -16.27 -0.82
N LEU A 188 -12.08 -16.38 -1.95
CA LEU A 188 -11.46 -16.43 -3.27
C LEU A 188 -11.03 -15.04 -3.80
N PRO A 189 -10.05 -14.96 -4.73
CA PRO A 189 -9.65 -13.71 -5.40
C PRO A 189 -10.79 -12.83 -5.94
N PRO A 190 -11.87 -13.35 -6.57
CA PRO A 190 -13.04 -12.55 -6.95
C PRO A 190 -13.67 -11.77 -5.78
N GLY A 191 -13.71 -12.32 -4.57
CA GLY A 191 -14.21 -11.61 -3.39
C GLY A 191 -13.36 -10.39 -3.07
N ALA A 192 -12.03 -10.52 -3.15
CA ALA A 192 -11.10 -9.41 -2.94
C ALA A 192 -11.36 -8.25 -3.93
N PHE A 193 -11.61 -8.55 -5.20
CA PHE A 193 -11.95 -7.52 -6.20
C PHE A 193 -13.27 -6.81 -5.87
N ILE A 194 -14.30 -7.54 -5.44
CA ILE A 194 -15.60 -6.97 -5.06
C ILE A 194 -15.42 -6.02 -3.87
N PHE A 195 -14.71 -6.44 -2.82
CA PHE A 195 -14.48 -5.62 -1.63
C PHE A 195 -13.60 -4.41 -1.93
N VAL A 196 -12.55 -4.55 -2.74
CA VAL A 196 -11.75 -3.41 -3.21
C VAL A 196 -12.62 -2.42 -3.99
N GLY A 197 -13.46 -2.91 -4.91
CA GLY A 197 -14.39 -2.08 -5.67
C GLY A 197 -15.38 -1.33 -4.77
N LEU A 198 -15.91 -1.99 -3.75
CA LEU A 198 -16.80 -1.38 -2.75
C LEU A 198 -16.07 -0.29 -1.94
N LEU A 199 -14.83 -0.56 -1.49
CA LEU A 199 -14.01 0.43 -0.77
C LEU A 199 -13.72 1.66 -1.63
N ILE A 200 -13.41 1.47 -2.93
CA ILE A 200 -13.21 2.57 -3.87
C ILE A 200 -14.51 3.36 -4.06
N ALA A 201 -15.66 2.68 -4.19
CA ALA A 201 -16.96 3.34 -4.32
C ALA A 201 -17.30 4.19 -3.07
N ILE A 202 -17.12 3.64 -1.87
CA ILE A 202 -17.31 4.36 -0.60
C ILE A 202 -16.39 5.57 -0.53
N LYS A 203 -15.10 5.41 -0.85
CA LYS A 203 -14.13 6.51 -0.88
C LYS A 203 -14.55 7.61 -1.85
N ASN A 204 -15.00 7.25 -3.06
CA ASN A 204 -15.46 8.22 -4.06
C ASN A 204 -16.71 8.98 -3.62
N VAL A 205 -17.64 8.32 -2.91
CA VAL A 205 -18.83 8.97 -2.33
C VAL A 205 -18.42 9.96 -1.25
N ILE A 206 -17.51 9.58 -0.35
CA ILE A 206 -17.01 10.46 0.71
C ILE A 206 -16.27 11.66 0.11
N ASP A 207 -15.38 11.43 -0.86
CA ASP A 207 -14.63 12.51 -1.52
C ASP A 207 -15.56 13.45 -2.29
N SER A 208 -16.61 12.93 -2.93
CA SER A 208 -17.65 13.74 -3.58
C SER A 208 -18.44 14.57 -2.58
N GLY A 209 -18.78 14.02 -1.41
CA GLY A 209 -19.44 14.74 -0.33
C GLY A 209 -18.56 15.84 0.28
N VAL A 210 -17.26 15.59 0.44
CA VAL A 210 -16.28 16.59 0.90
C VAL A 210 -16.04 17.68 -0.16
N ALA A 211 -16.02 17.33 -1.44
CA ALA A 211 -15.88 18.28 -2.55
C ALA A 211 -17.10 19.21 -2.67
N GLN A 212 -18.30 18.73 -2.35
CA GLN A 212 -19.52 19.55 -2.29
C GLN A 212 -19.57 20.48 -1.07
N ARG A 213 -18.89 20.12 0.03
CA ARG A 213 -18.80 20.95 1.25
C ARG A 213 -17.71 22.03 1.18
N LYS A 214 -16.76 21.94 0.25
CA LYS A 214 -15.81 23.03 -0.04
C LYS A 214 -16.49 24.04 -0.98
N PRO A 215 -16.40 25.35 -0.72
CA PRO A 215 -16.86 26.34 -1.68
C PRO A 215 -16.18 26.09 -3.02
N LYS A 216 -16.95 26.01 -4.11
CA LYS A 216 -16.39 25.97 -5.47
C LYS A 216 -15.45 27.16 -5.62
N GLU A 217 -14.15 26.91 -5.65
CA GLU A 217 -13.21 27.92 -6.11
C GLU A 217 -13.54 28.19 -7.58
N THR A 218 -14.07 29.38 -7.83
CA THR A 218 -14.33 29.91 -9.16
C THR A 218 -12.99 29.92 -9.91
N LYS A 219 -12.76 28.89 -10.73
CA LYS A 219 -11.63 28.91 -11.69
C LYS A 219 -11.72 30.25 -12.43
N PRO A 220 -10.70 31.11 -12.40
CA PRO A 220 -10.72 32.31 -13.22
C PRO A 220 -10.91 31.87 -14.67
N LYS A 221 -11.95 32.40 -15.32
CA LYS A 221 -12.16 32.25 -16.75
C LYS A 221 -10.85 32.69 -17.41
N ILE A 222 -10.11 31.75 -17.98
CA ILE A 222 -9.00 32.07 -18.88
C ILE A 222 -9.67 32.68 -20.10
N GLU A 223 -9.85 33.99 -20.06
CA GLU A 223 -10.19 34.78 -21.24
C GLU A 223 -9.02 34.56 -22.20
N ARG A 224 -9.27 33.78 -23.26
CA ARG A 224 -8.30 33.59 -24.33
C ARG A 224 -8.03 34.98 -24.87
N ALA A 225 -6.87 35.55 -24.54
CA ALA A 225 -6.35 36.71 -25.22
C ALA A 225 -6.31 36.35 -26.71
N ARG A 226 -7.27 36.88 -27.47
CA ARG A 226 -7.32 36.73 -28.92
C ARG A 226 -6.16 37.56 -29.46
N VAL A 227 -5.01 36.92 -29.62
CA VAL A 227 -3.89 37.46 -30.40
C VAL A 227 -4.30 37.35 -31.87
N THR A 228 -5.04 38.34 -32.36
CA THR A 228 -5.20 38.58 -33.79
C THR A 228 -4.87 40.03 -34.06
N ASN A 229 -3.60 40.23 -34.40
CA ASN A 229 -2.99 41.30 -35.18
C ASN A 229 -3.92 42.45 -35.58
N VAL A 230 -3.77 43.58 -34.89
CA VAL A 230 -4.19 44.89 -35.40
C VAL A 230 -3.02 45.41 -36.25
N THR A 231 -3.22 45.35 -37.57
CA THR A 231 -2.71 46.23 -38.63
C THR A 231 -1.74 47.35 -38.24
N GLN A 232 -0.57 47.40 -38.89
CA GLN A 232 -0.28 48.34 -39.99
C GLN A 232 1.03 47.99 -40.68
#